data_AF-A0A2W2F4U7-F1
#
_entry.id   AF-A0A2W2F4U7-F1
#
_cell.length_a   1.000
_cell.length_b   1.000
_cell.length_c   1.000
_cell.angle_alpha   90.00
_cell.angle_beta   90.00
_cell.angle_gamma   90.00
#
_symmetry.space_group_name_H-M   'P 1'
#
loop_
_entity.id
_entity.type
_entity.pdbx_description
1 polymer ?
#
loop_
_entity_poly.entity_id
_entity_poly.type
_entity_poly.pdbx_seq_one_letter_code
_entity_poly.pdbx_strand_id
1 'polypeptide(L)'
;MVNARTKAVRAWMNAGGDRDGRPGWVARGQIASGVLKPGDGLRFANVDCDTRDDYVVTKYPSGAATAWLNRGGDQDGRPGWVARGQIASGVGIAQGQGLAFADIDGDQRDDYLIWDLRTGSVQAWINNGGDPA
;
A
#
# COMPACT_ATOMS: atom_id res chain seq x y z
N MET A 1 -3.02 -8.58 7.33
CA MET A 1 -2.21 -8.65 8.57
C MET A 1 -0.75 -8.79 8.21
N VAL A 2 0.15 -8.06 8.89
CA VAL A 2 1.61 -8.20 8.73
C VAL A 2 2.17 -8.99 9.91
N ASN A 3 3.01 -9.99 9.66
CA ASN A 3 3.71 -10.74 10.70
C ASN A 3 4.86 -9.88 11.28
N ALA A 4 4.85 -9.63 12.58
CA ALA A 4 5.85 -8.76 13.21
C ALA A 4 7.29 -9.28 13.13
N ARG A 5 7.51 -10.59 13.02
CA ARG A 5 8.86 -11.19 12.91
C ARG A 5 9.30 -11.26 11.45
N THR A 6 8.53 -11.95 10.61
CA THR A 6 8.92 -12.25 9.23
C THR A 6 8.55 -11.15 8.24
N LYS A 7 7.67 -10.21 8.63
CA LYS A 7 7.07 -9.18 7.77
C LYS A 7 6.20 -9.73 6.64
N ALA A 8 5.95 -11.04 6.64
CA ALA A 8 5.02 -11.67 5.72
C ALA A 8 3.62 -11.08 5.88
N VAL A 9 2.91 -10.93 4.76
CA VAL A 9 1.54 -10.41 4.74
C VAL A 9 0.57 -11.53 4.49
N ARG A 10 -0.44 -11.64 5.35
CA ARG A 10 -1.62 -12.50 5.15
C ARG A 10 -2.82 -11.65 4.80
N ALA A 11 -3.63 -12.14 3.87
CA ALA A 11 -4.84 -11.47 3.40
C ALA A 11 -6.09 -12.33 3.62
N TRP A 12 -7.22 -11.63 3.65
CA TRP A 12 -8.56 -12.20 3.67
C TRP A 12 -9.39 -11.50 2.61
N MET A 13 -10.23 -12.27 1.92
CA MET A 13 -11.18 -11.76 0.95
C MET A 13 -12.49 -11.45 1.67
N ASN A 14 -13.05 -10.28 1.39
CA ASN A 14 -14.37 -9.93 1.87
C ASN A 14 -15.42 -10.71 1.05
N ALA A 15 -16.18 -11.58 1.69
CA ALA A 15 -17.28 -12.36 1.14
C ALA A 15 -18.65 -11.85 1.63
N GLY A 16 -18.80 -10.52 1.72
CA GLY A 16 -20.07 -9.87 2.05
C GLY A 16 -20.21 -9.40 3.50
N GLY A 17 -19.09 -9.28 4.22
CA GLY A 17 -19.01 -8.82 5.61
C GLY A 17 -19.55 -9.84 6.62
N ASP A 18 -19.27 -9.61 7.90
CA ASP A 18 -19.81 -10.45 8.97
C ASP A 18 -21.33 -10.29 9.04
N ARG A 19 -22.07 -11.40 9.06
CA ARG A 19 -23.55 -11.42 9.12
C ARG A 19 -24.03 -12.47 10.10
N ASP A 20 -24.93 -12.08 11.01
CA ASP A 20 -25.61 -13.00 11.94
C ASP A 20 -24.65 -13.97 12.67
N GLY A 21 -23.50 -13.44 13.11
CA GLY A 21 -22.47 -14.23 13.80
C GLY A 21 -21.62 -15.15 12.90
N ARG A 22 -21.78 -15.07 11.57
CA ARG A 22 -20.96 -15.80 10.59
C ARG A 22 -19.83 -14.91 10.06
N PRO A 23 -18.57 -15.36 10.11
CA PRO A 23 -17.46 -14.61 9.53
C PRO A 23 -17.64 -14.44 8.02
N GLY A 24 -17.62 -13.19 7.55
CA GLY A 24 -17.68 -12.84 6.14
C GLY A 24 -16.30 -12.76 5.48
N TRP A 25 -15.23 -13.08 6.20
CA TRP A 25 -13.86 -12.97 5.71
C TRP A 25 -13.27 -14.34 5.44
N VAL A 26 -12.94 -14.62 4.18
CA VAL A 26 -12.33 -15.88 3.74
C VAL A 26 -10.83 -15.71 3.69
N ALA A 27 -10.07 -16.60 4.36
CA ALA A 27 -8.62 -16.54 4.33
C ALA A 27 -8.08 -16.75 2.92
N ARG A 28 -7.24 -15.82 2.44
CA ARG A 28 -6.47 -15.95 1.18
C ARG A 28 -5.07 -16.51 1.41
N GLY A 29 -4.63 -16.58 2.67
CA GLY A 29 -3.31 -17.08 3.03
C GLY A 29 -2.24 -15.97 2.99
N GLN A 30 -0.98 -16.38 2.91
CA GLN A 30 0.15 -15.46 2.77
C GLN A 30 0.22 -14.95 1.33
N ILE A 31 0.19 -13.64 1.15
CA ILE A 31 0.26 -12.99 -0.17
C ILE A 31 1.59 -12.30 -0.41
N ALA A 32 2.44 -12.14 0.60
CA ALA A 32 3.78 -11.60 0.45
C ALA A 32 4.71 -12.18 1.51
N SER A 33 5.92 -12.51 1.12
CA SER A 33 6.98 -12.97 2.04
C SER A 33 7.47 -11.86 2.98
N GLY A 34 7.31 -10.59 2.57
CA GLY A 34 7.60 -9.40 3.36
C GLY A 34 8.97 -8.79 3.04
N VAL A 35 8.98 -7.46 2.85
CA VAL A 35 10.22 -6.69 2.54
C VAL A 35 10.44 -5.52 3.52
N LEU A 36 9.55 -5.34 4.50
CA LEU A 36 9.61 -4.22 5.45
C LEU A 36 10.85 -4.31 6.34
N LYS A 37 11.45 -3.15 6.59
CA LYS A 37 12.44 -2.93 7.65
C LYS A 37 11.78 -2.27 8.87
N PRO A 38 12.42 -2.28 10.05
CA PRO A 38 11.93 -1.52 11.21
C PRO A 38 11.73 -0.04 10.86
N GLY A 39 10.56 0.52 11.19
CA GLY A 39 10.20 1.90 10.88
C GLY A 39 9.52 2.11 9.53
N ASP A 40 9.44 1.07 8.68
CA ASP A 40 8.74 1.14 7.41
C ASP A 40 7.22 1.14 7.59
N GLY A 41 6.54 1.93 6.76
CA GLY A 41 5.11 1.79 6.52
C GLY A 41 4.83 0.81 5.39
N LEU A 42 3.66 0.18 5.44
CA LEU A 42 3.08 -0.58 4.33
C LEU A 42 1.76 0.07 3.91
N ARG A 43 1.58 0.20 2.60
CA ARG A 43 0.35 0.60 1.93
C ARG A 43 0.04 -0.38 0.80
N PHE A 44 -1.24 -0.50 0.50
CA PHE A 44 -1.74 -1.14 -0.71
C PHE A 44 -2.41 -0.02 -1.51
N ALA A 45 -1.93 0.20 -2.73
CA ALA A 45 -2.35 1.29 -3.59
C ALA A 45 -2.20 0.90 -5.05
N ASN A 46 -3.17 1.20 -5.90
CA ASN A 46 -3.11 0.94 -7.33
C ASN A 46 -2.25 2.02 -8.00
N VAL A 47 -0.96 1.75 -8.21
CA VAL A 47 -0.02 2.76 -8.73
C VAL A 47 0.25 2.63 -10.23
N ASP A 48 -0.13 1.51 -10.85
CA ASP A 48 0.05 1.24 -12.28
C ASP A 48 -1.25 1.18 -13.11
N CYS A 49 -2.40 1.46 -12.48
CA CYS A 49 -3.73 1.47 -13.10
C CYS A 49 -4.21 0.09 -13.58
N ASP A 50 -3.70 -1.02 -13.03
CA ASP A 50 -4.12 -2.38 -13.44
C ASP A 50 -5.34 -2.91 -12.68
N THR A 51 -5.96 -2.08 -11.84
CA THR A 51 -7.09 -2.36 -10.92
C THR A 51 -6.75 -3.24 -9.71
N ARG A 52 -5.47 -3.54 -9.48
CA ARG A 52 -4.99 -4.28 -8.31
C ARG A 52 -4.14 -3.36 -7.46
N ASP A 53 -4.35 -3.41 -6.16
CA ASP A 53 -3.47 -2.69 -5.26
C ASP A 53 -2.07 -3.34 -5.25
N ASP A 54 -1.07 -2.48 -5.40
CA ASP A 54 0.35 -2.80 -5.37
C ASP A 54 0.92 -2.73 -3.95
N TYR A 55 2.03 -3.41 -3.73
CA TYR A 55 2.71 -3.42 -2.45
C TYR A 55 3.62 -2.19 -2.34
N VAL A 56 3.25 -1.21 -1.51
CA VAL A 56 3.99 0.05 -1.39
C VAL A 56 4.61 0.17 0.01
N VAL A 57 5.93 0.22 0.05
CA VAL A 57 6.71 0.47 1.27
C VAL A 57 7.01 1.95 1.37
N THR A 58 6.64 2.57 2.49
CA THR A 58 6.88 3.98 2.76
C THR A 58 7.90 4.18 3.87
N LYS A 59 8.69 5.26 3.77
CA LYS A 59 9.72 5.61 4.74
C LYS A 59 9.31 6.84 5.55
N TYR A 60 9.50 6.76 6.87
CA TYR A 60 9.32 7.90 7.77
C TYR A 60 10.69 8.40 8.26
N PRO A 61 10.92 9.72 8.35
CA PRO A 61 9.99 10.81 8.05
C PRO A 61 10.06 11.30 6.59
N SER A 62 10.86 10.72 5.70
CA SER A 62 11.06 11.28 4.35
C SER A 62 9.80 11.26 3.47
N GLY A 63 8.91 10.30 3.68
CA GLY A 63 7.78 10.04 2.79
C GLY A 63 8.15 9.30 1.50
N ALA A 64 9.41 8.85 1.35
CA ALA A 64 9.82 8.09 0.18
C ALA A 64 9.00 6.80 0.05
N ALA A 65 8.63 6.43 -1.17
CA ALA A 65 7.82 5.25 -1.46
C ALA A 65 8.48 4.34 -2.50
N THR A 66 8.49 3.03 -2.24
CA THR A 66 8.99 1.99 -3.14
C THR A 66 7.90 0.96 -3.38
N ALA A 67 7.66 0.61 -4.64
CA ALA A 67 6.56 -0.25 -5.04
C ALA A 67 7.01 -1.59 -5.63
N TRP A 68 6.15 -2.59 -5.45
CA TRP A 68 6.14 -3.85 -6.18
C TRP A 68 4.75 -4.08 -6.77
N LEU A 69 4.70 -4.26 -8.09
CA LEU A 69 3.45 -4.40 -8.85
C LEU A 69 2.81 -5.76 -8.61
N ASN A 70 1.50 -5.76 -8.45
CA ASN A 70 0.72 -6.95 -8.16
C ASN A 70 0.43 -7.75 -9.44
N ARG A 71 1.07 -8.90 -9.60
CA ARG A 71 0.78 -9.88 -10.66
C ARG A 71 0.15 -11.16 -10.09
N GLY A 72 -0.62 -11.01 -9.01
CA GLY A 72 -1.35 -12.07 -8.33
C GLY A 72 -0.96 -12.26 -6.87
N GLY A 73 0.10 -11.60 -6.40
CA GLY A 73 0.71 -11.82 -5.09
C GLY A 73 1.35 -13.21 -4.96
N ASP A 74 2.10 -13.44 -3.88
CA ASP A 74 2.69 -14.75 -3.62
C ASP A 74 1.58 -15.80 -3.44
N GLN A 75 1.69 -16.94 -4.13
CA GLN A 75 0.74 -18.06 -4.05
C GLN A 75 1.48 -19.38 -4.10
N ASP A 76 1.29 -20.25 -3.10
CA ASP A 76 1.87 -21.60 -3.04
C ASP A 76 3.39 -21.64 -3.32
N GLY A 77 4.12 -20.65 -2.80
CA GLY A 77 5.57 -20.51 -3.00
C GLY A 77 5.99 -19.88 -4.34
N ARG A 78 5.04 -19.49 -5.19
CA ARG A 78 5.30 -18.77 -6.45
C ARG A 78 5.24 -17.26 -6.21
N PRO A 79 6.32 -16.50 -6.49
CA PRO A 79 6.31 -15.05 -6.37
C PRO A 79 5.33 -14.43 -7.37
N GLY A 80 4.50 -13.49 -6.90
CA GLY A 80 3.55 -12.76 -7.76
C GLY A 80 3.69 -11.25 -7.68
N TRP A 81 4.81 -10.75 -7.18
CA TRP A 81 5.14 -9.33 -7.10
C TRP A 81 6.30 -8.99 -8.03
N VAL A 82 6.17 -7.93 -8.82
CA VAL A 82 7.23 -7.45 -9.72
C VAL A 82 7.81 -6.16 -9.17
N ALA A 83 9.12 -6.10 -8.95
CA ALA A 83 9.76 -4.88 -8.45
C ALA A 83 9.57 -3.71 -9.45
N ARG A 84 9.00 -2.60 -8.98
CA ARG A 84 8.91 -1.33 -9.73
C ARG A 84 10.04 -0.37 -9.38
N GLY A 85 10.44 -0.36 -8.11
CA GLY A 85 11.45 0.55 -7.60
C GLY A 85 10.84 1.73 -6.84
N GLN A 86 11.63 2.79 -6.66
CA GLN A 86 11.16 4.01 -6.02
C GLN A 86 10.17 4.72 -6.94
N ILE A 87 9.02 5.11 -6.40
CA ILE A 87 7.95 5.82 -7.14
C ILE A 87 7.72 7.23 -6.61
N ALA A 88 8.29 7.55 -5.45
CA ALA A 88 8.30 8.88 -4.88
C ALA A 88 9.58 9.09 -4.05
N SER A 89 10.25 10.22 -4.26
CA SER A 89 11.33 10.68 -3.37
C SER A 89 10.82 11.02 -1.96
N GLY A 90 9.55 11.39 -1.86
CA GLY A 90 8.90 11.90 -0.65
C GLY A 90 9.04 13.41 -0.49
N VAL A 91 8.11 14.00 0.25
CA VAL A 91 7.99 15.45 0.50
C VAL A 91 8.22 15.81 1.98
N GLY A 92 8.66 14.82 2.77
CA GLY A 92 8.69 14.91 4.22
C GLY A 92 7.32 14.68 4.86
N ILE A 93 7.33 14.07 6.04
CA ILE A 93 6.17 13.85 6.89
C ILE A 93 6.51 14.42 8.26
N ALA A 94 5.90 15.55 8.59
CA ALA A 94 6.09 16.20 9.88
C ALA A 94 5.36 15.46 11.01
N GLN A 95 5.71 15.80 12.25
CA GLN A 95 5.00 15.28 13.42
C GLN A 95 3.52 15.66 13.37
N GLY A 96 2.65 14.67 13.48
CA GLY A 96 1.20 14.87 13.38
C GLY A 96 0.67 14.80 11.94
N GLN A 97 1.52 14.49 10.96
CA GLN A 97 1.08 14.17 9.61
C GLN A 97 1.10 12.66 9.35
N GLY A 98 0.27 12.23 8.41
CA GLY A 98 0.25 10.87 7.89
C GLY A 98 0.36 10.85 6.38
N LEU A 99 0.67 9.67 5.85
CA LEU A 99 0.77 9.38 4.43
C LEU A 99 -0.29 8.37 4.03
N ALA A 100 -1.05 8.70 3.00
CA ALA A 100 -2.05 7.84 2.36
C ALA A 100 -1.87 7.82 0.84
N PHE A 101 -2.55 6.87 0.22
CA PHE A 101 -2.72 6.77 -1.22
C PHE A 101 -4.21 6.63 -1.52
N ALA A 102 -4.70 7.38 -2.50
CA ALA A 102 -6.09 7.36 -2.94
C ALA A 102 -6.22 8.13 -4.26
N ASP A 103 -7.01 7.61 -5.19
CA ASP A 103 -7.44 8.32 -6.41
C ASP A 103 -8.33 9.53 -6.06
N ILE A 104 -7.80 10.75 -6.26
CA ILE A 104 -8.51 12.01 -5.99
C ILE A 104 -9.00 12.72 -7.26
N ASP A 105 -8.44 12.39 -8.42
CA ASP A 105 -8.75 13.04 -9.70
C ASP A 105 -9.60 12.18 -10.66
N GLY A 106 -9.85 10.92 -10.30
CA GLY A 106 -10.73 9.99 -10.99
C GLY A 106 -10.07 9.22 -12.14
N ASP A 107 -8.74 9.19 -12.20
CA ASP A 107 -8.00 8.54 -13.30
C ASP A 107 -7.69 7.05 -13.05
N GLN A 108 -8.13 6.50 -11.90
CA GLN A 108 -7.88 5.13 -11.42
C GLN A 108 -6.44 4.82 -10.98
N ARG A 109 -5.59 5.84 -10.82
CA ARG A 109 -4.30 5.73 -10.13
C ARG A 109 -4.41 6.36 -8.76
N ASP A 110 -3.91 5.66 -7.75
CA ASP A 110 -3.87 6.25 -6.43
C ASP A 110 -2.79 7.33 -6.35
N ASP A 111 -3.19 8.52 -5.93
CA ASP A 111 -2.32 9.68 -5.74
C ASP A 111 -1.56 9.60 -4.43
N TYR A 112 -0.50 10.39 -4.28
CA TYR A 112 0.26 10.49 -3.04
C TYR A 112 -0.34 11.61 -2.17
N LEU A 113 -0.74 11.29 -0.93
CA LEU A 113 -1.39 12.25 -0.03
C LEU A 113 -0.65 12.38 1.30
N ILE A 114 -0.50 13.63 1.75
CA ILE A 114 -0.15 13.97 3.13
C ILE A 114 -1.35 14.61 3.81
N TRP A 115 -1.75 14.04 4.94
CA TRP A 115 -2.85 14.58 5.75
C TRP A 115 -2.34 15.02 7.12
N ASP A 116 -2.97 16.05 7.68
CA ASP A 116 -2.66 16.59 9.02
C ASP A 116 -3.69 16.13 10.05
N LEU A 117 -3.23 15.55 11.16
CA LEU A 117 -4.09 15.00 12.21
C LEU A 117 -4.83 16.07 13.01
N ARG A 118 -4.32 17.29 13.09
CA ARG A 118 -4.92 18.37 13.89
C ARG A 118 -5.94 19.17 13.09
N THR A 119 -5.64 19.44 11.82
CA THR A 119 -6.48 20.31 10.98
C THR A 119 -7.37 19.51 10.03
N GLY A 120 -7.03 18.25 9.75
CA GLY A 120 -7.68 17.46 8.70
C GLY A 120 -7.32 17.92 7.28
N SER A 121 -6.39 18.87 7.11
CA SER A 121 -5.98 19.33 5.78
C SER A 121 -5.26 18.22 5.03
N VAL A 122 -5.48 18.13 3.72
CA VAL A 122 -4.83 17.16 2.83
C VAL A 122 -4.11 17.91 1.72
N GLN A 123 -2.86 17.54 1.48
CA GLN A 123 -2.10 17.89 0.29
C GLN A 123 -1.96 16.64 -0.57
N ALA A 124 -2.20 16.78 -1.87
CA ALA A 124 -2.14 15.68 -2.83
C ALA A 124 -1.16 16.00 -3.97
N TRP A 125 -0.48 14.95 -4.44
CA TRP A 125 0.39 14.97 -5.60
C TRP A 125 -0.12 13.94 -6.60
N ILE A 126 -0.56 14.42 -7.77
CA ILE A 126 -1.24 13.61 -8.77
C ILE A 126 -0.28 12.60 -9.40
N ASN A 127 -0.67 11.33 -9.42
CA ASN A 127 0.09 10.25 -9.99
C ASN A 127 -0.14 10.12 -11.51
N ASN A 128 0.71 10.78 -12.30
CA ASN A 128 0.71 10.65 -13.76
C ASN A 128 1.66 9.56 -14.30
N GLY A 129 1.88 8.48 -13.52
CA GLY A 129 2.83 7.40 -13.85
C GLY A 129 4.06 7.31 -12.94
N GLY A 130 4.08 8.11 -11.87
CA GLY A 130 5.12 8.18 -10.85
C GLY A 130 6.44 8.80 -11.29
N ASP A 131 7.37 8.95 -10.35
CA ASP A 131 8.76 9.30 -10.66
C ASP A 131 9.39 8.13 -11.45
N PRO A 132 10.09 8.38 -12.58
CA PRO A 132 10.90 7.35 -13.20
C PRO A 132 12.03 6.92 -12.24
N ALA A 133 12.24 5.62 -12.15
CA ALA A 133 13.32 5.02 -11.35
C ALA A 133 14.72 5.34 -11.89
#